data_AF-A0A7Y8JGM0-F1
#
_entry.id   AF-A0A7Y8JGM0-F1
#
_cell.length_a   1.000
_cell.length_b   1.000
_cell.length_c   1.000
_cell.angle_alpha   90.00
_cell.angle_beta   90.00
_cell.angle_gamma   90.00
#
_symmetry.space_group_name_H-M   'P 1'
#
loop_
_entity.id
_entity.type
_entity.pdbx_description
1 polymer ?
#
loop_
_entity_poly.entity_id
_entity_poly.type
_entity_poly.pdbx_seq_one_letter_code
_entity_poly.pdbx_strand_id
1 'polypeptide(L)' 'MTASAGNKPVKPAAQAAAALRREAVRPGTTLIASAELFAGRSEIVIAHGQETYRLRLTRQNKLILTK' A
#
# COMPACT_ATOMS: atom_id res chain seq x y z
N MET A 1 -8.83 -44.98 -9.93
CA MET A 1 -7.96 -43.79 -10.05
C MET A 1 -8.86 -42.60 -10.37
N THR A 2 -8.94 -41.62 -9.47
CA THR A 2 -9.19 -40.18 -9.76
C THR A 2 -9.39 -39.45 -8.42
N ALA A 3 -8.30 -39.00 -7.80
CA ALA A 3 -8.36 -38.07 -6.68
C ALA A 3 -8.57 -36.65 -7.24
N SER A 4 -9.75 -36.08 -7.00
CA SER A 4 -10.07 -34.70 -7.35
C SER A 4 -9.44 -33.76 -6.31
N ALA A 5 -8.27 -33.21 -6.66
CA ALA A 5 -7.63 -32.15 -5.90
C ALA A 5 -8.40 -30.83 -6.11
N GLY A 6 -9.35 -30.56 -5.22
CA GLY A 6 -10.07 -29.30 -5.17
C GLY A 6 -9.17 -28.17 -4.70
N ASN A 7 -8.41 -27.57 -5.61
CA ASN A 7 -7.66 -26.35 -5.32
C ASN A 7 -8.63 -25.17 -5.23
N LYS A 8 -9.06 -24.82 -4.01
CA LYS A 8 -9.85 -23.60 -3.76
C LYS A 8 -8.98 -22.39 -4.12
N PRO A 9 -9.42 -21.48 -5.00
CA PRO A 9 -8.68 -20.25 -5.24
C PRO A 9 -8.73 -19.41 -3.97
N VAL A 10 -7.59 -19.35 -3.28
CA VAL A 10 -7.38 -18.45 -2.15
C VAL A 10 -7.46 -17.01 -2.67
N LYS A 11 -8.49 -16.28 -2.23
CA LYS A 11 -8.81 -14.90 -2.66
C LYS A 11 -7.58 -13.97 -2.56
N PRO A 12 -7.25 -13.18 -3.60
CA PRO A 12 -6.09 -12.28 -3.63
C PRO A 12 -6.01 -11.30 -2.44
N ALA A 13 -7.17 -10.88 -1.91
CA ALA A 13 -7.26 -9.95 -0.79
C ALA A 13 -6.67 -10.48 0.53
N ALA A 14 -6.78 -11.79 0.79
CA ALA A 14 -6.27 -12.38 2.03
C ALA A 14 -4.73 -12.49 2.01
N GLN A 15 -4.15 -12.77 0.85
CA GLN A 15 -2.70 -12.81 0.65
C GLN A 15 -2.09 -11.40 0.69
N ALA A 16 -2.79 -10.39 0.13
CA ALA A 16 -2.39 -9.00 0.23
C ALA A 16 -2.35 -8.51 1.68
N ALA A 17 -3.35 -8.86 2.50
CA ALA A 17 -3.36 -8.53 3.93
C ALA A 17 -2.22 -9.22 4.70
N ALA A 18 -1.90 -10.47 4.37
CA ALA A 18 -0.78 -11.20 4.99
C ALA A 18 0.59 -10.65 4.56
N ALA A 19 0.74 -10.21 3.30
CA ALA A 19 1.94 -9.58 2.78
C ALA A 19 2.18 -8.19 3.39
N LEU A 20 1.13 -7.36 3.53
CA LEU A 20 1.19 -6.07 4.22
C LEU A 20 1.64 -6.23 5.68
N ARG A 21 1.15 -7.28 6.37
CA ARG A 21 1.60 -7.61 7.72
C ARG A 21 3.07 -8.02 7.79
N ARG A 22 3.59 -8.73 6.79
CA ARG A 22 5.01 -9.10 6.73
C ARG A 22 5.92 -7.93 6.38
N GLU A 23 5.48 -7.03 5.50
CA GLU A 23 6.21 -5.81 5.16
C GLU A 23 6.26 -4.81 6.33
N ALA A 24 5.20 -4.76 7.14
CA ALA A 24 5.16 -3.97 8.38
C ALA A 24 6.18 -4.43 9.45
N VAL A 25 6.81 -5.59 9.27
CA VAL A 25 7.84 -6.14 10.18
C VAL A 25 9.21 -6.15 9.48
N ARG A 26 9.49 -5.15 8.65
CA ARG A 26 10.88 -4.82 8.32
C ARG A 26 11.39 -3.86 9.42
N PRO A 27 12.48 -4.19 10.14
CA PRO A 27 13.05 -3.27 11.10
C PRO A 27 13.41 -1.96 10.38
N GLY A 28 12.78 -0.86 10.78
CA GLY A 28 12.96 0.48 10.18
C GLY A 28 11.82 0.97 9.28
N THR A 29 10.80 0.17 8.96
CA THR A 29 9.64 0.63 8.18
C THR A 29 8.44 0.93 9.07
N THR A 30 7.83 2.10 8.90
CA THR A 30 6.56 2.44 9.57
C THR A 30 5.41 2.31 8.57
N LEU A 31 4.39 1.54 8.93
CA LEU A 31 3.13 1.46 8.17
C LEU A 31 2.24 2.63 8.59
N ILE A 32 1.83 3.46 7.63
CA ILE A 32 0.90 4.58 7.84
C ILE A 32 -0.30 4.41 6.91
N ALA A 33 -1.51 4.58 7.42
CA ALA A 33 -2.71 4.55 6.60
C ALA A 33 -2.74 5.77 5.67
N SER A 34 -3.08 5.58 4.39
CA SER A 34 -3.18 6.69 3.44
C SER A 34 -4.20 7.75 3.90
N ALA A 35 -5.33 7.35 4.47
CA ALA A 35 -6.32 8.29 5.02
C ALA A 35 -5.72 9.23 6.09
N GLU A 36 -4.86 8.70 6.96
CA GLU A 36 -4.15 9.48 7.98
C GLU A 36 -3.09 10.37 7.36
N LEU A 37 -2.31 9.83 6.41
CA LEU A 37 -1.25 10.56 5.72
C LEU A 37 -1.77 11.81 4.99
N PHE A 38 -2.96 11.72 4.37
CA PHE A 38 -3.56 12.83 3.66
C PHE A 38 -4.38 13.77 4.54
N ALA A 39 -4.78 13.36 5.76
CA ALA A 39 -5.55 14.16 6.69
C ALA A 39 -6.78 14.86 6.05
N GLY A 40 -7.53 14.14 5.22
CA GLY A 40 -8.70 14.67 4.50
C GLY A 40 -8.38 15.48 3.24
N ARG A 41 -7.11 15.60 2.85
CA ARG A 41 -6.66 16.24 1.61
C ARG A 41 -6.49 15.21 0.49
N SER A 42 -6.23 15.67 -0.72
CA SER A 42 -5.91 14.78 -1.86
C SER A 42 -4.45 14.89 -2.31
N GLU A 43 -3.67 15.77 -1.68
CA GLU A 43 -2.26 16.02 -1.99
C GLU A 43 -1.51 16.44 -0.72
N ILE A 44 -0.27 15.96 -0.59
CA ILE A 44 0.70 16.43 0.39
C ILE A 44 2.04 16.73 -0.28
N VAL A 45 2.78 17.64 0.32
CA VAL A 45 4.13 18.02 -0.10
C VAL A 45 5.12 17.46 0.92
N ILE A 46 6.14 16.77 0.44
CA ILE A 46 7.15 16.10 1.25
C ILE A 46 8.49 16.75 0.93
N ALA A 47 9.07 17.45 1.90
CA ALA A 47 10.45 17.90 1.80
C ALA A 47 11.38 16.71 2.02
N HIS A 48 12.26 16.44 1.06
CA HIS A 48 13.23 15.36 1.13
C HIS A 48 14.61 15.86 0.70
N GLY A 49 15.50 16.06 1.67
CA GLY A 49 16.82 16.64 1.43
C GLY A 49 16.70 18.11 1.00
N GLN A 50 17.08 18.40 -0.24
CA GLN A 50 16.96 19.72 -0.87
C GLN A 50 15.84 19.77 -1.91
N GLU A 51 15.10 18.67 -2.05
CA GLU A 51 14.07 18.51 -3.06
C GLU A 51 12.70 18.45 -2.40
N THR A 52 11.69 18.81 -3.18
CA THR A 52 10.30 18.74 -2.77
C THR A 52 9.62 17.68 -3.62
N TYR A 53 8.90 16.77 -2.97
CA TYR A 53 8.09 15.77 -3.64
C TYR A 53 6.63 16.06 -3.38
N ARG A 54 5.77 15.66 -4.31
CA ARG A 54 4.31 15.74 -4.19
C ARG A 54 3.73 14.35 -4.22
N LEU A 55 3.08 13.96 -3.13
CA LEU A 55 2.31 12.73 -3.08
C LEU A 55 0.83 13.08 -3.25
N ARG A 56 0.20 12.53 -4.29
CA ARG A 56 -1.19 12.81 -4.64
C ARG A 56 -2.02 11.54 -4.72
N LEU A 57 -3.27 11.62 -4.26
CA LEU A 57 -4.30 10.62 -4.48
C LEU A 57 -4.99 10.87 -5.83
N THR A 58 -5.04 9.84 -6.67
CA THR A 58 -5.77 9.87 -7.95
C THR A 58 -7.25 9.54 -7.76
N ARG A 59 -8.06 9.87 -8.77
CA ARG A 59 -9.47 9.44 -8.85
C ARG A 59 -9.63 7.91 -8.93
N GLN A 60 -8.57 7.18 -9.26
CA GLN A 60 -8.53 5.71 -9.26
C GLN A 60 -8.04 5.13 -7.91
N ASN A 61 -8.01 5.94 -6.85
CA ASN A 61 -7.49 5.59 -5.53
C ASN A 61 -6.03 5.11 -5.52
N LYS A 62 -5.25 5.43 -6.55
CA LYS A 62 -3.80 5.21 -6.60
C LYS A 62 -3.05 6.41 -6.04
N LEU A 63 -1.93 6.14 -5.37
CA LEU A 63 -0.98 7.15 -4.92
C LEU A 63 0.07 7.37 -6.00
N ILE A 64 0.37 8.63 -6.30
CA ILE A 64 1.45 9.02 -7.20
C ILE A 64 2.39 9.95 -6.47
N LEU A 65 3.68 9.64 -6.50
CA LEU A 65 4.74 10.51 -6.01
C LEU A 65 5.43 11.15 -7.23
N THR A 66 5.49 12.47 -7.26
CA THR A 66 6.26 13.23 -8.24
C THR A 66 7.30 14.08 -7.55
N LYS A 67 8.36 14.44 -8.26
CA LYS A 67 9.27 15.53 -7.88
C LYS A 67 8.65 16.88 -8.26
#